data_AF-A0A9D8DPP0-F1
#
_entry.id   AF-A0A9D8DPP0-F1
#
_cell.length_a   1.000
_cell.length_b   1.000
_cell.length_c   1.000
_cell.angle_alpha   90.00
_cell.angle_beta   90.00
_cell.angle_gamma   90.00
#
_symmetry.space_group_name_H-M   'P 1'
#
loop_
_entity.id
_entity.type
_entity.pdbx_description
1 polymer ?
#
loop_
_entity_poly.entity_id
_entity_poly.type
_entity_poly.pdbx_seq_one_letter_code
_entity_poly.pdbx_strand_id
1 'polypeptide(L)'
;MGSIRGGALPRLPRRQARAPLRREQLPGAQPGDGPPRSRAEPWPGWPRRRAATHPRADGHDVDHDRRPVPALPAGVHPRHPPGRWRPGRPHGDRQPRGARRVPDRLRSGRGGARVVPAERLSRAAAVPELIEVERYRRLAEGVLGRPIGAVTVDPLAAVPHAVDDVADRLVGRSAVAARRIGKLLLCDLDDGGTLGLRFGMTGRLLLDGVAGLDDLQYGSNREEPRWDRFRLDLLDGGSLVVRDPRRLGRVELDPDEGRLGPDAATVGVDALTRVLAGSTTALKARLLDQGRLAGLGNLLADEVCWRSRLDPARPAGTLDRREVAALARTIRTTVAELDRRGGSHLGDLQAARDGRTACPRCGGAVLRRRIGGRTTISCATEQR
;
A
#
# COMPACT_ATOMS: atom_id res chain seq x y z
N MET A 1 17.50 -29.44 -58.58
CA MET A 1 18.85 -28.84 -58.58
C MET A 1 18.80 -27.57 -57.74
N GLY A 2 19.52 -27.53 -56.63
CA GLY A 2 19.51 -26.41 -55.68
C GLY A 2 20.17 -26.80 -54.36
N SER A 3 21.50 -26.93 -54.39
CA SER A 3 22.35 -27.25 -53.24
C SER A 3 22.48 -26.04 -52.34
N ILE A 4 22.08 -26.15 -51.07
CA ILE A 4 22.38 -25.17 -50.03
C ILE A 4 23.43 -25.78 -49.11
N ARG A 5 24.64 -25.23 -49.20
CA ARG A 5 25.83 -25.60 -48.43
C ARG A 5 25.68 -25.13 -46.99
N GLY A 6 26.04 -26.02 -46.05
CA GLY A 6 26.16 -25.70 -44.63
C GLY A 6 27.30 -24.72 -44.36
N GLY A 7 26.99 -23.61 -43.71
CA GLY A 7 27.95 -22.64 -43.19
C GLY A 7 28.28 -22.95 -41.74
N ALA A 8 29.56 -23.18 -41.47
CA ALA A 8 30.13 -23.39 -40.15
C ALA A 8 30.14 -22.09 -39.32
N LEU A 9 29.77 -22.19 -38.04
CA LEU A 9 29.88 -21.10 -37.06
C LEU A 9 31.35 -20.82 -36.69
N PRO A 10 31.79 -19.55 -36.60
CA PRO A 10 33.14 -19.22 -36.15
C PRO A 10 33.28 -19.39 -34.62
N ARG A 11 34.35 -20.07 -34.22
CA ARG A 11 34.75 -20.30 -32.82
C ARG A 11 35.24 -18.99 -32.18
N LEU A 12 34.65 -18.60 -31.05
CA LEU A 12 35.12 -17.48 -30.21
C LEU A 12 36.47 -17.81 -29.55
N PRO A 13 37.42 -16.87 -29.46
CA PRO A 13 38.71 -17.10 -28.81
C PRO A 13 38.57 -17.16 -27.28
N ARG A 14 39.24 -18.16 -26.68
CA ARG A 14 39.34 -18.38 -25.23
C ARG A 14 40.01 -17.18 -24.56
N ARG A 15 39.33 -16.55 -23.59
CA ARG A 15 39.91 -15.55 -22.71
C ARG A 15 41.00 -16.18 -21.84
N GLN A 16 42.22 -15.68 -21.99
CA GLN A 16 43.36 -16.03 -21.12
C GLN A 16 43.14 -15.49 -19.71
N ALA A 17 43.40 -16.34 -18.71
CA ALA A 17 43.38 -15.98 -17.30
C ALA A 17 44.52 -14.99 -16.99
N ARG A 18 44.19 -13.85 -16.38
CA ARG A 18 45.18 -12.90 -15.86
C ARG A 18 45.71 -13.39 -14.50
N ALA A 19 47.03 -13.45 -14.39
CA ALA A 19 47.78 -13.77 -13.17
C ALA A 19 47.57 -12.71 -12.08
N PRO A 20 47.68 -13.06 -10.78
CA PRO A 20 47.50 -12.12 -9.69
C PRO A 20 48.69 -11.15 -9.58
N LEU A 21 48.38 -9.86 -9.41
CA LEU A 21 49.36 -8.80 -9.16
C LEU A 21 50.00 -8.99 -7.78
N ARG A 22 51.33 -8.87 -7.74
CA ARG A 22 52.17 -8.97 -6.55
C ARG A 22 51.88 -7.79 -5.60
N ARG A 23 51.80 -8.11 -4.30
CA ARG A 23 51.87 -7.14 -3.20
C ARG A 23 53.26 -6.51 -3.17
N GLU A 24 53.35 -5.20 -3.39
CA GLU A 24 54.52 -4.42 -3.00
C GLU A 24 54.38 -3.98 -1.54
N GLN A 25 55.44 -4.21 -0.78
CA GLN A 25 55.61 -3.84 0.62
C GLN A 25 56.04 -2.37 0.72
N LEU A 26 55.35 -1.58 1.53
CA LEU A 26 55.82 -0.26 1.96
C LEU A 26 56.56 -0.39 3.31
N PRO A 27 57.70 0.29 3.50
CA PRO A 27 58.47 0.23 4.74
C PRO A 27 57.83 1.08 5.85
N GLY A 28 58.07 0.64 7.09
CA GLY A 28 57.35 1.07 8.28
C GLY A 28 57.59 2.50 8.76
N ALA A 29 56.62 2.98 9.53
CA ALA A 29 56.75 4.12 10.44
C ALA A 29 56.11 3.74 11.79
N GLN A 30 56.91 3.89 12.86
CA GLN A 30 56.54 3.75 14.27
C GLN A 30 55.93 5.08 14.80
N PRO A 31 55.29 5.09 15.98
CA PRO A 31 54.16 5.97 16.30
C PRO A 31 54.57 7.31 16.91
N GLY A 32 53.83 8.37 16.57
CA GLY A 32 54.00 9.69 17.17
C GLY A 32 52.73 10.55 17.03
N ASP A 33 52.18 10.93 18.17
CA ASP A 33 51.36 12.11 18.47
C ASP A 33 50.11 12.41 17.63
N GLY A 34 48.96 12.06 18.19
CA GLY A 34 47.65 12.46 17.68
C GLY A 34 47.32 13.93 17.96
N PRO A 35 46.65 14.64 17.03
CA PRO A 35 46.20 16.01 17.26
C PRO A 35 44.93 16.09 18.13
N PRO A 36 44.69 17.24 18.79
CA PRO A 36 43.73 17.36 19.89
C PRO A 36 42.26 17.33 19.43
N ARG A 37 41.42 16.74 20.28
CA ARG A 37 39.96 16.74 20.13
C ARG A 37 39.40 18.15 20.26
N SER A 38 38.97 18.75 19.15
CA SER A 38 38.14 19.96 19.17
C SER A 38 36.69 19.59 19.54
N ARG A 39 36.22 20.12 20.68
CA ARG A 39 34.80 20.13 21.06
C ARG A 39 34.03 20.99 20.07
N ALA A 40 33.12 20.38 19.30
CA ALA A 40 32.10 21.11 18.57
C ALA A 40 30.87 21.30 19.47
N GLU A 41 30.47 22.55 19.65
CA GLU A 41 29.29 22.98 20.39
C GLU A 41 27.99 22.58 19.63
N PRO A 42 26.90 22.21 20.34
CA PRO A 42 25.63 21.90 19.70
C PRO A 42 24.82 23.17 19.36
N TRP A 43 24.17 23.15 18.19
CA TRP A 43 23.27 24.19 17.70
C TRP A 43 22.04 24.38 18.61
N PRO A 44 21.55 25.62 18.80
CA PRO A 44 20.48 25.91 19.75
C PRO A 44 19.09 25.79 19.12
N GLY A 45 18.17 25.18 19.86
CA GLY A 45 16.73 25.24 19.60
C GLY A 45 16.07 23.88 19.64
N TRP A 46 14.90 23.82 20.29
CA TRP A 46 13.99 22.69 20.52
C TRP A 46 14.00 22.13 21.97
N PRO A 47 12.88 22.28 22.70
CA PRO A 47 12.82 22.06 24.14
C PRO A 47 12.79 20.57 24.52
N ARG A 48 13.62 20.21 25.51
CA ARG A 48 13.62 18.88 26.16
C ARG A 48 12.29 18.66 26.90
N ARG A 49 11.49 17.67 26.46
CA ARG A 49 10.39 17.15 27.28
C ARG A 49 10.97 16.29 28.41
N ARG A 50 10.52 16.58 29.63
CA ARG A 50 10.91 15.90 30.87
C ARG A 50 10.46 14.43 30.82
N ALA A 51 11.37 13.55 31.21
CA ALA A 51 11.08 12.14 31.47
C ALA A 51 10.06 12.04 32.63
N ALA A 52 8.94 11.38 32.38
CA ALA A 52 8.02 10.98 33.43
C ALA A 52 8.47 9.61 33.96
N THR A 53 8.85 9.59 35.23
CA THR A 53 9.09 8.40 36.05
C THR A 53 7.77 7.65 36.25
N HIS A 54 7.71 6.37 35.88
CA HIS A 54 6.64 5.46 36.32
C HIS A 54 7.13 4.64 37.53
N PRO A 55 6.35 4.55 38.61
CA PRO A 55 6.67 3.67 39.73
C PRO A 55 6.36 2.21 39.38
N ARG A 56 7.20 1.32 39.93
CA ARG A 56 7.01 -0.13 39.96
C ARG A 56 5.71 -0.47 40.66
N ALA A 57 5.01 -1.48 40.16
CA ALA A 57 3.97 -2.18 40.90
C ALA A 57 4.24 -3.68 40.83
N ASP A 58 4.09 -4.29 42.00
CA ASP A 58 4.53 -5.61 42.41
C ASP A 58 3.79 -6.77 41.75
N GLY A 59 4.41 -7.94 41.89
CA GLY A 59 4.05 -9.18 41.23
C GLY A 59 2.74 -9.81 41.69
N HIS A 60 2.24 -10.69 40.83
CA HIS A 60 1.45 -11.84 41.21
C HIS A 60 1.85 -13.02 40.33
N ASP A 61 2.53 -13.98 40.97
CA ASP A 61 2.59 -15.38 40.59
C ASP A 61 1.17 -15.91 40.35
N VAL A 62 0.95 -16.58 39.22
CA VAL A 62 0.00 -17.69 39.20
C VAL A 62 0.50 -18.79 38.26
N ASP A 63 0.61 -19.95 38.88
CA ASP A 63 1.16 -21.23 38.48
C ASP A 63 0.46 -21.87 37.27
N HIS A 64 1.21 -22.77 36.63
CA HIS A 64 0.80 -23.67 35.58
C HIS A 64 -0.31 -24.62 36.05
N ASP A 65 -1.38 -24.77 35.26
CA ASP A 65 -2.07 -26.06 35.22
C ASP A 65 -2.48 -26.47 33.80
N ARG A 66 -2.07 -27.68 33.45
CA ARG A 66 -2.26 -28.37 32.18
C ARG A 66 -3.56 -29.15 32.28
N ARG A 67 -4.55 -28.91 31.40
CA ARG A 67 -5.59 -29.92 31.09
C ARG A 67 -5.99 -29.94 29.62
N PRO A 68 -6.37 -31.12 29.09
CA PRO A 68 -6.18 -31.50 27.69
C PRO A 68 -7.34 -31.12 26.76
N VAL A 69 -7.01 -31.01 25.47
CA VAL A 69 -7.93 -30.80 24.35
C VAL A 69 -8.65 -32.10 24.01
N PRO A 70 -10.00 -32.13 23.85
CA PRO A 70 -10.68 -33.30 23.30
C PRO A 70 -10.67 -33.28 21.75
N ALA A 71 -10.42 -34.46 21.19
CA ALA A 71 -10.35 -34.73 19.76
C ALA A 71 -11.71 -34.58 19.05
N LEU A 72 -11.66 -34.11 17.79
CA LEU A 72 -12.78 -34.13 16.84
C LEU A 72 -12.81 -35.47 16.10
N PRO A 73 -13.98 -36.09 15.87
CA PRO A 73 -14.10 -37.16 14.89
C PRO A 73 -14.43 -36.61 13.49
N ALA A 74 -13.83 -37.25 12.51
CA ALA A 74 -14.01 -37.03 11.08
C ALA A 74 -15.29 -37.69 10.55
N GLY A 75 -15.83 -37.09 9.48
CA GLY A 75 -16.49 -37.83 8.39
C GLY A 75 -18.02 -37.86 8.39
N VAL A 76 -18.60 -37.33 7.30
CA VAL A 76 -19.38 -38.06 6.28
C VAL A 76 -20.50 -37.16 5.72
N HIS A 77 -20.37 -36.82 4.43
CA HIS A 77 -21.47 -36.40 3.55
C HIS A 77 -22.21 -37.63 3.03
N PRO A 78 -23.52 -37.51 2.69
CA PRO A 78 -23.84 -37.71 1.27
C PRO A 78 -24.84 -36.69 0.70
N ARG A 79 -24.86 -36.66 -0.64
CA ARG A 79 -25.57 -35.75 -1.56
C ARG A 79 -26.93 -36.31 -2.01
N HIS A 80 -27.71 -35.40 -2.63
CA HIS A 80 -28.77 -35.56 -3.68
C HIS A 80 -30.23 -35.30 -3.24
N PRO A 81 -31.16 -34.94 -4.16
CA PRO A 81 -31.15 -33.87 -5.19
C PRO A 81 -32.49 -33.05 -5.17
N PRO A 82 -32.82 -32.14 -6.14
CA PRO A 82 -33.78 -31.05 -5.93
C PRO A 82 -35.24 -31.41 -6.29
N GLY A 83 -36.18 -31.00 -5.43
CA GLY A 83 -37.62 -31.13 -5.60
C GLY A 83 -38.30 -29.83 -6.04
N ARG A 84 -39.24 -29.97 -6.98
CA ARG A 84 -39.88 -28.96 -7.82
C ARG A 84 -40.80 -27.97 -7.09
N TRP A 85 -40.81 -26.73 -7.61
CA TRP A 85 -41.87 -25.74 -7.46
C TRP A 85 -43.19 -26.19 -8.12
N ARG A 86 -44.32 -25.99 -7.44
CA ARG A 86 -45.65 -25.77 -8.04
C ARG A 86 -46.45 -24.75 -7.22
N PRO A 87 -47.25 -23.88 -7.87
CA PRO A 87 -47.99 -22.80 -7.21
C PRO A 87 -49.41 -23.24 -6.82
N GLY A 88 -49.91 -22.77 -5.66
CA GLY A 88 -51.31 -22.86 -5.26
C GLY A 88 -51.84 -21.48 -4.85
N ARG A 89 -52.90 -21.01 -5.53
CA ARG A 89 -53.73 -19.86 -5.16
C ARG A 89 -54.91 -20.31 -4.24
N PRO A 90 -55.97 -19.51 -3.98
CA PRO A 90 -56.05 -18.60 -2.84
C PRO A 90 -57.31 -18.86 -1.97
N HIS A 91 -57.24 -18.61 -0.67
CA HIS A 91 -58.40 -18.38 0.20
C HIS A 91 -57.89 -17.48 1.34
N GLY A 92 -58.60 -16.49 1.88
CA GLY A 92 -60.00 -16.14 1.88
C GLY A 92 -60.18 -15.20 3.08
N ASP A 93 -61.19 -14.34 2.99
CA ASP A 93 -61.50 -13.19 3.84
C ASP A 93 -61.29 -13.36 5.36
N ARG A 94 -60.67 -12.34 5.99
CA ARG A 94 -60.93 -11.98 7.39
C ARG A 94 -60.99 -10.46 7.57
N GLN A 95 -62.16 -10.02 8.04
CA GLN A 95 -62.54 -8.65 8.41
C GLN A 95 -61.68 -8.01 9.52
N PRO A 96 -61.67 -6.67 9.64
CA PRO A 96 -60.82 -5.94 10.57
C PRO A 96 -61.48 -5.78 11.96
N ARG A 97 -60.68 -5.89 13.02
CA ARG A 97 -61.10 -5.49 14.38
C ARG A 97 -60.08 -4.53 15.01
N GLY A 98 -60.60 -3.37 15.42
CA GLY A 98 -60.18 -2.75 16.68
C GLY A 98 -59.13 -1.65 16.58
N ALA A 99 -59.59 -0.42 16.40
CA ALA A 99 -58.85 0.79 16.76
C ALA A 99 -58.45 0.76 18.24
N ARG A 100 -57.16 0.98 18.54
CA ARG A 100 -56.69 1.32 19.88
C ARG A 100 -56.01 2.69 19.86
N ARG A 101 -56.49 3.52 20.78
CA ARG A 101 -56.13 4.91 21.05
C ARG A 101 -54.64 5.05 21.39
N VAL A 102 -54.00 6.07 20.82
CA VAL A 102 -52.70 6.60 21.25
C VAL A 102 -52.97 7.66 22.32
N PRO A 103 -52.38 7.59 23.53
CA PRO A 103 -52.49 8.66 24.49
C PRO A 103 -51.47 9.75 24.21
N ASP A 104 -51.98 10.97 24.18
CA ASP A 104 -51.27 12.23 24.06
C ASP A 104 -50.71 12.65 25.44
N ARG A 105 -49.39 12.84 25.54
CA ARG A 105 -48.75 13.57 26.65
C ARG A 105 -47.58 14.40 26.12
N LEU A 106 -47.88 15.67 25.88
CA LEU A 106 -46.92 16.78 25.83
C LEU A 106 -46.29 17.00 27.21
N ARG A 107 -44.96 17.04 27.31
CA ARG A 107 -44.19 18.27 27.61
C ARG A 107 -42.71 18.01 27.99
N SER A 108 -41.89 18.91 27.46
CA SER A 108 -40.61 19.42 27.98
C SER A 108 -39.45 18.44 28.18
N GLY A 109 -38.62 18.33 27.16
CA GLY A 109 -37.19 18.05 27.31
C GLY A 109 -36.42 18.88 26.29
N ARG A 110 -35.69 19.90 26.76
CA ARG A 110 -34.69 20.60 25.95
C ARG A 110 -33.56 19.61 25.63
N GLY A 111 -33.76 18.82 24.58
CA GLY A 111 -32.71 18.01 23.98
C GLY A 111 -31.83 18.91 23.16
N GLY A 112 -30.84 19.55 23.81
CA GLY A 112 -29.78 20.25 23.11
C GLY A 112 -29.20 19.32 22.05
N ALA A 113 -29.33 19.69 20.78
CA ALA A 113 -28.55 19.07 19.73
C ALA A 113 -27.10 19.14 20.20
N ARG A 114 -26.48 17.99 20.49
CA ARG A 114 -25.05 17.93 20.70
C ARG A 114 -24.43 18.40 19.40
N VAL A 115 -24.08 19.68 19.35
CA VAL A 115 -23.13 20.21 18.39
C VAL A 115 -21.86 19.45 18.66
N VAL A 116 -21.61 18.42 17.86
CA VAL A 116 -20.32 17.75 17.84
C VAL A 116 -19.33 18.81 17.36
N PRO A 117 -18.29 19.14 18.13
CA PRO A 117 -17.30 20.13 17.70
C PRO A 117 -16.77 19.78 16.31
N ALA A 118 -16.66 20.78 15.44
CA ALA A 118 -16.12 20.67 14.08
C ALA A 118 -14.66 20.16 14.02
N GLU A 119 -14.02 19.96 15.17
CA GLU A 119 -12.65 19.46 15.31
C GLU A 119 -12.50 17.95 15.03
N ARG A 120 -13.61 17.25 14.79
CA ARG A 120 -13.61 15.87 14.28
C ARG A 120 -14.10 15.79 12.84
N LEU A 121 -13.74 16.79 12.01
CA LEU A 121 -13.57 16.55 10.58
C LEU A 121 -12.73 15.28 10.44
N SER A 122 -13.21 14.30 9.67
CA SER A 122 -12.44 13.09 9.44
C SER A 122 -11.08 13.50 8.92
N ARG A 123 -10.02 13.39 9.72
CA ARG A 123 -8.66 13.38 9.20
C ARG A 123 -8.62 12.10 8.37
N ALA A 124 -8.94 12.21 7.08
CA ALA A 124 -8.74 11.15 6.13
C ALA A 124 -7.23 10.92 6.14
N ALA A 125 -6.76 9.97 6.93
CA ALA A 125 -5.34 9.69 6.97
C ALA A 125 -4.94 8.87 5.72
N ALA A 126 -3.65 8.73 5.49
CA ALA A 126 -3.18 8.14 4.25
C ALA A 126 -3.52 6.64 4.17
N VAL A 127 -3.61 6.13 2.94
CA VAL A 127 -3.62 4.70 2.63
C VAL A 127 -2.57 4.51 1.56
N PRO A 128 -1.70 3.49 1.61
CA PRO A 128 -0.64 3.34 0.63
C PRO A 128 -1.18 3.17 -0.81
N GLU A 129 -1.19 4.25 -1.59
CA GLU A 129 -1.32 4.26 -3.05
C GLU A 129 0.03 4.69 -3.66
N LEU A 130 0.09 4.95 -4.97
CA LEU A 130 1.39 5.25 -5.59
C LEU A 130 2.12 6.46 -4.98
N ILE A 131 1.38 7.47 -4.50
CA ILE A 131 1.97 8.70 -3.92
C ILE A 131 2.66 8.38 -2.61
N GLU A 132 1.98 7.63 -1.74
CA GLU A 132 2.53 7.18 -0.47
C GLU A 132 3.75 6.27 -0.67
N VAL A 133 3.70 5.37 -1.65
CA VAL A 133 4.83 4.49 -1.96
C VAL A 133 5.99 5.28 -2.59
N GLU A 134 5.73 6.36 -3.32
CA GLU A 134 6.79 7.27 -3.80
C GLU A 134 7.52 7.96 -2.64
N ARG A 135 6.81 8.32 -1.57
CA ARG A 135 7.43 8.84 -0.35
C ARG A 135 8.27 7.77 0.36
N TYR A 136 7.78 6.54 0.42
CA TYR A 136 8.56 5.41 0.92
C TYR A 136 9.81 5.14 0.06
N ARG A 137 9.72 5.28 -1.26
CA ARG A 137 10.87 5.17 -2.16
C ARG A 137 11.94 6.22 -1.88
N ARG A 138 11.55 7.49 -1.73
CA ARG A 138 12.45 8.58 -1.33
C ARG A 138 13.09 8.32 0.03
N LEU A 139 12.33 7.81 1.00
CA LEU A 139 12.88 7.44 2.30
C LEU A 139 13.89 6.28 2.19
N ALA A 140 13.58 5.26 1.38
CA ALA A 140 14.45 4.12 1.15
C ALA A 140 15.77 4.49 0.44
N GLU A 141 15.89 5.67 -0.18
CA GLU A 141 17.19 6.14 -0.68
C GLU A 141 18.23 6.27 0.45
N GLY A 142 17.79 6.45 1.70
CA GLY A 142 18.67 6.48 2.85
C GLY A 142 19.27 5.12 3.23
N VAL A 143 18.90 4.02 2.59
CA VAL A 143 19.56 2.70 2.75
C VAL A 143 20.64 2.41 1.69
N LEU A 144 20.80 3.29 0.70
CA LEU A 144 21.71 3.03 -0.41
C LEU A 144 23.17 2.99 0.06
N GLY A 145 23.90 1.96 -0.37
CA GLY A 145 25.30 1.71 -0.01
C GLY A 145 25.52 1.28 1.45
N ARG A 146 24.45 1.03 2.23
CA ARG A 146 24.53 0.59 3.62
C ARG A 146 24.35 -0.93 3.68
N PRO A 147 25.38 -1.70 4.10
CA PRO A 147 25.28 -3.15 4.13
C PRO A 147 24.27 -3.64 5.16
N ILE A 148 23.49 -4.65 4.78
CA ILE A 148 22.51 -5.33 5.62
C ILE A 148 23.24 -6.31 6.53
N GLY A 149 23.13 -6.13 7.85
CA GLY A 149 23.72 -7.00 8.86
C GLY A 149 22.78 -8.12 9.31
N ALA A 150 21.49 -7.82 9.47
CA ALA A 150 20.49 -8.82 9.84
C ALA A 150 19.13 -8.51 9.22
N VAL A 151 18.31 -9.55 9.11
CA VAL A 151 16.97 -9.49 8.53
C VAL A 151 16.00 -10.20 9.44
N THR A 152 14.85 -9.58 9.71
CA THR A 152 13.72 -10.23 10.38
C THR A 152 12.48 -10.05 9.51
N VAL A 153 11.72 -11.11 9.28
CA VAL A 153 10.48 -11.05 8.49
C VAL A 153 9.39 -11.91 9.13
N ASP A 154 8.17 -11.37 9.18
CA ASP A 154 6.98 -12.10 9.59
C ASP A 154 6.67 -13.18 8.54
N PRO A 155 6.42 -14.44 8.92
CA PRO A 155 6.18 -15.52 7.96
C PRO A 155 5.07 -15.25 6.94
N LEU A 156 4.01 -14.50 7.32
CA LEU A 156 2.94 -14.14 6.38
C LEU A 156 3.36 -13.05 5.39
N ALA A 157 4.32 -12.21 5.75
CA ALA A 157 4.88 -11.20 4.86
C ALA A 157 5.87 -11.82 3.86
N ALA A 158 6.58 -12.88 4.23
CA ALA A 158 7.57 -13.56 3.37
C ALA A 158 6.94 -14.38 2.22
N VAL A 159 5.67 -14.80 2.34
CA VAL A 159 5.00 -15.64 1.33
C VAL A 159 5.10 -15.02 -0.08
N PRO A 160 5.60 -15.76 -1.09
CA PRO A 160 5.76 -17.22 -1.14
C PRO A 160 7.12 -17.77 -0.68
N HIS A 161 8.06 -16.93 -0.26
CA HIS A 161 9.41 -17.33 0.15
C HIS A 161 9.41 -17.94 1.56
N ALA A 162 10.40 -18.80 1.85
CA ALA A 162 10.71 -19.13 3.24
C ALA A 162 11.38 -17.93 3.92
N VAL A 163 11.22 -17.81 5.24
CA VAL A 163 11.83 -16.74 6.03
C VAL A 163 13.36 -16.76 5.90
N ASP A 164 13.95 -17.96 5.94
CA ASP A 164 15.40 -18.15 5.85
C ASP A 164 15.92 -17.75 4.46
N ASP A 165 15.19 -18.07 3.38
CA ASP A 165 15.56 -17.65 2.02
C ASP A 165 15.65 -16.10 1.90
N VAL A 166 14.75 -15.38 2.58
CA VAL A 166 14.75 -13.91 2.61
C VAL A 166 15.97 -13.38 3.34
N ALA A 167 16.33 -13.97 4.48
CA ALA A 167 17.52 -13.58 5.23
C ALA A 167 18.80 -13.87 4.43
N ASP A 168 18.95 -15.10 3.92
CA ASP A 168 20.11 -15.55 3.17
C ASP A 168 20.33 -14.72 1.90
N ARG A 169 19.25 -14.29 1.24
CA ARG A 169 19.33 -13.46 0.04
C ARG A 169 19.82 -12.04 0.31
N LEU A 170 19.53 -11.49 1.49
CA LEU A 170 19.68 -10.06 1.79
C LEU A 170 20.86 -9.75 2.72
N VAL A 171 21.20 -10.63 3.66
CA VAL A 171 22.33 -10.39 4.59
C VAL A 171 23.63 -10.24 3.81
N GLY A 172 24.43 -9.23 4.20
CA GLY A 172 25.69 -8.87 3.55
C GLY A 172 25.55 -8.04 2.27
N ARG A 173 24.33 -7.88 1.73
CA ARG A 173 24.07 -7.06 0.53
C ARG A 173 23.86 -5.59 0.89
N SER A 174 24.09 -4.73 -0.09
CA SER A 174 23.72 -3.31 -0.04
C SER A 174 22.74 -2.97 -1.16
N ALA A 175 21.77 -2.10 -0.87
CA ALA A 175 20.94 -1.52 -1.93
C ALA A 175 21.74 -0.51 -2.75
N VAL A 176 21.64 -0.56 -4.07
CA VAL A 176 22.31 0.36 -5.01
C VAL A 176 21.34 1.32 -5.70
N ALA A 177 20.04 0.98 -5.74
CA ALA A 177 18.99 1.88 -6.22
C ALA A 177 17.66 1.62 -5.50
N ALA A 178 16.85 2.67 -5.37
CA ALA A 178 15.48 2.60 -4.88
C ALA A 178 14.50 3.07 -5.98
N ARG A 179 13.69 2.16 -6.50
CA ARG A 179 12.70 2.39 -7.56
C ARG A 179 11.28 2.13 -7.07
N ARG A 180 10.30 2.53 -7.87
CA ARG A 180 8.88 2.26 -7.63
C ARG A 180 8.18 1.91 -8.93
N ILE A 181 7.36 0.87 -8.91
CA ILE A 181 6.36 0.61 -9.95
C ILE A 181 5.00 0.46 -9.28
N GLY A 182 4.09 1.39 -9.60
CA GLY A 182 2.80 1.52 -8.95
C GLY A 182 2.92 1.59 -7.42
N LYS A 183 2.45 0.55 -6.74
CA LYS A 183 2.45 0.43 -5.27
C LYS A 183 3.50 -0.55 -4.73
N LEU A 184 4.48 -0.90 -5.57
CA LEU A 184 5.62 -1.74 -5.21
C LEU A 184 6.85 -0.85 -5.09
N LEU A 185 7.45 -0.84 -3.89
CA LEU A 185 8.79 -0.30 -3.68
C LEU A 185 9.79 -1.38 -4.05
N LEU A 186 10.86 -1.00 -4.75
CA LEU A 186 11.92 -1.89 -5.21
C LEU A 186 13.26 -1.34 -4.74
N CYS A 187 14.07 -2.18 -4.12
CA CYS A 187 15.47 -1.88 -3.79
C CYS A 187 16.36 -2.85 -4.57
N ASP A 188 17.06 -2.34 -5.57
CA ASP A 188 18.02 -3.14 -6.35
C ASP A 188 19.30 -3.33 -5.53
N LEU A 189 19.86 -4.53 -5.55
CA LEU A 189 21.00 -4.95 -4.73
C LEU A 189 22.30 -4.99 -5.55
N ASP A 190 23.42 -4.95 -4.85
CA ASP A 190 24.77 -4.96 -5.44
C ASP A 190 25.14 -6.22 -6.27
N ASP A 191 24.37 -7.30 -6.14
CA ASP A 191 24.55 -8.55 -6.89
C ASP A 191 23.56 -8.73 -8.04
N GLY A 192 22.75 -7.71 -8.33
CA GLY A 192 21.82 -7.67 -9.45
C GLY A 192 20.43 -8.25 -9.19
N GLY A 193 20.11 -8.69 -7.97
CA GLY A 193 18.70 -8.95 -7.62
C GLY A 193 18.02 -7.77 -6.95
N THR A 194 16.76 -7.97 -6.58
CA THR A 194 15.87 -6.90 -6.15
C THR A 194 14.99 -7.33 -4.98
N LEU A 195 14.95 -6.48 -3.94
CA LEU A 195 13.99 -6.58 -2.85
C LEU A 195 12.72 -5.77 -3.20
N GLY A 196 11.57 -6.43 -3.23
CA GLY A 196 10.26 -5.82 -3.41
C GLY A 196 9.48 -5.71 -2.10
N LEU A 197 8.87 -4.54 -1.85
CA LEU A 197 8.04 -4.29 -0.67
C LEU A 197 6.65 -3.77 -1.07
N ARG A 198 5.61 -4.48 -0.62
CA ARG A 198 4.21 -4.03 -0.66
C ARG A 198 3.71 -3.68 0.73
N PHE A 199 2.92 -2.62 0.83
CA PHE A 199 2.50 -2.05 2.11
C PHE A 199 1.03 -2.35 2.48
N GLY A 200 0.26 -2.95 1.57
CA GLY A 200 -1.16 -3.18 1.80
C GLY A 200 -1.91 -1.88 2.12
N MET A 201 -2.76 -1.89 3.16
CA MET A 201 -3.52 -0.71 3.59
C MET A 201 -2.88 0.05 4.76
N THR A 202 -1.97 -0.59 5.49
CA THR A 202 -1.51 -0.12 6.81
C THR A 202 -0.02 -0.25 7.05
N GLY A 203 0.72 -0.68 6.03
CA GLY A 203 2.18 -0.72 6.06
C GLY A 203 2.76 0.70 6.04
N ARG A 204 3.64 0.95 7.00
CA ARG A 204 4.45 2.16 7.14
C ARG A 204 5.92 1.78 7.02
N LEU A 205 6.66 2.52 6.20
CA LEU A 205 8.12 2.40 6.15
C LEU A 205 8.74 3.36 7.16
N LEU A 206 9.68 2.85 7.95
CA LEU A 206 10.51 3.62 8.86
C LEU A 206 11.97 3.39 8.49
N LEU A 207 12.76 4.46 8.48
CA LEU A 207 14.21 4.42 8.36
C LEU A 207 14.80 5.12 9.57
N ASP A 208 15.65 4.43 10.33
CA ASP A 208 16.34 4.97 11.51
C ASP A 208 15.35 5.61 12.53
N GLY A 209 14.17 5.00 12.66
CA GLY A 209 13.08 5.48 13.52
C GLY A 209 12.24 6.62 12.93
N VAL A 210 12.65 7.20 11.79
CA VAL A 210 11.90 8.23 11.06
C VAL A 210 10.94 7.56 10.09
N ALA A 211 9.66 7.88 10.19
CA ALA A 211 8.67 7.30 9.33
C ALA A 211 8.40 8.09 8.04
N GLY A 212 8.09 7.39 6.96
CA GLY A 212 7.84 8.01 5.65
C GLY A 212 6.47 8.67 5.50
N LEU A 213 5.55 8.44 6.43
CA LEU A 213 4.23 9.08 6.52
C LEU A 213 3.88 9.29 7.98
N ASP A 214 3.11 10.32 8.34
CA ASP A 214 2.74 10.58 9.73
C ASP A 214 1.60 9.67 10.23
N ASP A 215 0.45 9.69 9.54
CA ASP A 215 -0.78 8.98 9.94
C ASP A 215 -1.34 8.11 8.79
N LEU A 216 -1.89 6.94 9.12
CA LEU A 216 -2.60 6.05 8.17
C LEU A 216 -4.06 5.83 8.60
N GLN A 217 -5.03 5.95 7.68
CA GLN A 217 -6.48 5.91 7.98
C GLN A 217 -6.94 4.61 8.62
N TYR A 218 -6.35 3.49 8.22
CA TYR A 218 -6.68 2.18 8.76
C TYR A 218 -5.59 1.65 9.70
N GLY A 219 -4.52 2.42 9.90
CA GLY A 219 -3.41 2.08 10.76
C GLY A 219 -3.68 2.50 12.20
N SER A 220 -3.02 1.83 13.14
CA SER A 220 -2.92 2.38 14.49
C SER A 220 -1.75 3.36 14.53
N ASN A 221 -1.97 4.53 15.12
CA ASN A 221 -0.91 5.53 15.37
C ASN A 221 -0.01 5.17 16.56
N ARG A 222 -0.19 3.98 17.16
CA ARG A 222 0.66 3.51 18.25
C ARG A 222 1.97 2.97 17.67
N GLU A 223 3.05 3.20 18.39
CA GLU A 223 4.37 2.70 18.03
C GLU A 223 4.60 1.37 18.78
N GLU A 224 4.35 0.24 18.10
CA GLU A 224 4.36 -1.10 18.71
C GLU A 224 5.30 -2.03 17.92
N PRO A 225 6.46 -2.42 18.47
CA PRO A 225 7.44 -3.27 17.78
C PRO A 225 6.89 -4.62 17.30
N ARG A 226 5.87 -5.18 17.99
CA ARG A 226 5.19 -6.42 17.56
C ARG A 226 4.44 -6.31 16.22
N TRP A 227 4.32 -5.10 15.67
CA TRP A 227 3.76 -4.84 14.34
C TRP A 227 4.83 -4.71 13.26
N ASP A 228 6.11 -4.81 13.60
CA ASP A 228 7.21 -4.83 12.64
C ASP A 228 7.16 -6.17 11.92
N ARG A 229 6.80 -6.13 10.62
CA ARG A 229 6.61 -7.33 9.78
C ARG A 229 7.81 -7.61 8.90
N PHE A 230 8.67 -6.62 8.71
CA PHE A 230 9.93 -6.77 8.03
C PHE A 230 10.90 -5.74 8.60
N ARG A 231 12.14 -6.15 8.87
CA ARG A 231 13.21 -5.31 9.39
C ARG A 231 14.53 -5.69 8.73
N LEU A 232 15.26 -4.68 8.30
CA LEU A 232 16.67 -4.73 7.97
C LEU A 232 17.43 -4.00 9.07
N ASP A 233 18.36 -4.68 9.72
CA ASP A 233 19.37 -4.06 10.57
C ASP A 233 20.62 -3.82 9.72
N LEU A 234 21.10 -2.58 9.69
CA LEU A 234 22.23 -2.15 8.89
C LEU A 234 23.51 -2.21 9.72
N LEU A 235 24.65 -2.50 9.09
CA LEU A 235 25.93 -2.64 9.80
C LEU A 235 26.43 -1.33 10.45
N ASP A 236 25.91 -0.19 10.02
CA ASP A 236 26.21 1.11 10.62
C ASP A 236 25.33 1.46 11.83
N GLY A 237 24.52 0.52 12.30
CA GLY A 237 23.62 0.68 13.45
C GLY A 237 22.24 1.23 13.11
N GLY A 238 21.97 1.53 11.84
CA GLY A 238 20.65 1.93 11.39
C GLY A 238 19.69 0.77 11.10
N SER A 239 18.46 1.10 10.72
CA SER A 239 17.47 0.10 10.33
C SER A 239 16.38 0.60 9.40
N LEU A 240 15.90 -0.29 8.53
CA LEU A 240 14.71 -0.10 7.72
C LEU A 240 13.61 -1.05 8.22
N VAL A 241 12.42 -0.54 8.50
CA VAL A 241 11.33 -1.31 9.09
C VAL A 241 10.03 -1.10 8.32
N VAL A 242 9.34 -2.20 7.99
CA VAL A 242 7.93 -2.16 7.57
C VAL A 242 7.07 -2.54 8.76
N ARG A 243 6.38 -1.54 9.32
CA ARG A 243 5.39 -1.74 10.36
C ARG A 243 4.02 -1.90 9.73
N ASP A 244 3.38 -3.04 9.95
CA ASP A 244 2.05 -3.34 9.41
C ASP A 244 1.17 -4.08 10.44
N PRO A 245 0.29 -3.34 11.14
CA PRO A 245 -0.62 -3.92 12.12
C PRO A 245 -1.57 -4.98 11.55
N ARG A 246 -1.91 -4.91 10.25
CA ARG A 246 -2.89 -5.81 9.61
C ARG A 246 -2.27 -6.95 8.82
N ARG A 247 -0.94 -7.04 8.72
CA ARG A 247 -0.20 -8.11 8.02
C ARG A 247 -0.63 -8.29 6.55
N LEU A 248 -0.92 -7.19 5.87
CA LEU A 248 -1.32 -7.13 4.47
C LEU A 248 -0.14 -6.84 3.52
N GLY A 249 0.96 -6.31 4.05
CA GLY A 249 2.19 -6.11 3.32
C GLY A 249 2.87 -7.42 2.94
N ARG A 250 3.75 -7.36 1.95
CA ARG A 250 4.51 -8.50 1.42
C ARG A 250 5.95 -8.11 1.13
N VAL A 251 6.84 -9.07 1.29
CA VAL A 251 8.25 -9.05 0.93
C VAL A 251 8.42 -10.00 -0.24
N GLU A 252 8.93 -9.50 -1.35
CA GLU A 252 9.14 -10.26 -2.58
C GLU A 252 10.63 -10.22 -2.93
N LEU A 253 11.24 -11.37 -3.18
CA LEU A 253 12.58 -11.46 -3.76
C LEU A 253 12.44 -11.55 -5.27
N ASP A 254 13.17 -10.71 -6.00
CA ASP A 254 13.19 -10.67 -7.46
C ASP A 254 11.77 -10.66 -8.07
N PRO A 255 10.91 -9.68 -7.69
CA PRO A 255 9.52 -9.65 -8.12
C PRO A 255 9.41 -9.55 -9.64
N ASP A 256 8.47 -10.31 -10.22
CA ASP A 256 8.16 -10.24 -11.65
C ASP A 256 7.46 -8.92 -12.00
N GLU A 257 8.26 -7.91 -12.35
CA GLU A 257 7.81 -6.59 -12.79
C GLU A 257 6.94 -6.66 -14.05
N GLY A 258 7.10 -7.69 -14.89
CA GLY A 258 6.34 -7.89 -16.12
C GLY A 258 4.85 -8.19 -15.91
N ARG A 259 4.46 -8.57 -14.68
CA ARG A 259 3.05 -8.74 -14.27
C ARG A 259 2.36 -7.44 -13.92
N LEU A 260 3.09 -6.33 -13.81
CA LEU A 260 2.53 -5.01 -13.55
C LEU A 260 2.17 -4.30 -14.85
N GLY A 261 1.07 -3.56 -14.83
CA GLY A 261 0.75 -2.63 -15.90
C GLY A 261 1.71 -1.43 -15.92
N PRO A 262 1.64 -0.58 -16.96
CA PRO A 262 2.37 0.69 -16.97
C PRO A 262 2.11 1.51 -15.71
N ASP A 263 3.13 2.24 -15.25
CA ASP A 263 3.03 3.07 -14.05
C ASP A 263 2.12 4.28 -14.29
N ALA A 264 1.10 4.45 -13.44
CA ALA A 264 0.14 5.53 -13.57
C ALA A 264 0.77 6.93 -13.50
N ALA A 265 1.89 7.11 -12.79
CA ALA A 265 2.56 8.41 -12.69
C ALA A 265 3.14 8.89 -14.04
N THR A 266 3.49 7.95 -14.93
CA THR A 266 4.17 8.24 -16.20
C THR A 266 3.40 7.74 -17.43
N VAL A 267 2.22 7.12 -17.25
CA VAL A 267 1.45 6.53 -18.34
C VAL A 267 1.13 7.55 -19.45
N GLY A 268 1.51 7.19 -20.68
CA GLY A 268 1.21 7.94 -21.90
C GLY A 268 -0.14 7.58 -22.50
N VAL A 269 -0.56 8.34 -23.52
CA VAL A 269 -1.85 8.13 -24.21
C VAL A 269 -1.91 6.73 -24.82
N ASP A 270 -0.91 6.32 -25.59
CA ASP A 270 -0.93 5.04 -26.31
C ASP A 270 -0.94 3.84 -25.36
N ALA A 271 -0.17 3.92 -24.26
CA ALA A 271 -0.19 2.91 -23.22
C ALA A 271 -1.59 2.82 -22.58
N LEU A 272 -2.19 3.95 -22.20
CA LEU A 272 -3.52 3.97 -21.61
C LEU A 272 -4.60 3.52 -22.60
N THR A 273 -4.48 3.83 -23.89
CA THR A 273 -5.37 3.29 -24.94
C THR A 273 -5.33 1.77 -24.94
N ARG A 274 -4.14 1.14 -24.92
CA ARG A 274 -4.01 -0.32 -24.84
C ARG A 274 -4.58 -0.89 -23.54
N VAL A 275 -4.44 -0.17 -22.43
CA VAL A 275 -5.03 -0.56 -21.15
C VAL A 275 -6.55 -0.62 -21.23
N LEU A 276 -7.19 0.33 -21.92
CA LEU A 276 -8.65 0.48 -21.91
C LEU A 276 -9.35 -0.24 -23.08
N ALA A 277 -8.68 -0.39 -24.22
CA ALA A 277 -9.25 -0.90 -25.46
C ALA A 277 -9.97 -2.25 -25.29
N GLY A 278 -11.18 -2.34 -25.87
CA GLY A 278 -11.99 -3.57 -25.87
C GLY A 278 -12.54 -4.02 -24.51
N SER A 279 -12.23 -3.30 -23.42
CA SER A 279 -12.66 -3.68 -22.08
C SER A 279 -14.13 -3.35 -21.84
N THR A 280 -14.93 -4.36 -21.53
CA THR A 280 -16.32 -4.19 -21.04
C THR A 280 -16.38 -3.91 -19.53
N THR A 281 -15.27 -4.05 -18.81
CA THR A 281 -15.15 -3.73 -17.39
C THR A 281 -15.33 -2.23 -17.14
N ALA A 282 -16.01 -1.87 -16.06
CA ALA A 282 -16.17 -0.50 -15.60
C ALA A 282 -14.82 0.24 -15.49
N LEU A 283 -14.78 1.51 -15.90
CA LEU A 283 -13.58 2.34 -15.96
C LEU A 283 -12.78 2.29 -14.66
N LYS A 284 -13.44 2.52 -13.51
CA LYS A 284 -12.76 2.49 -12.22
C LYS A 284 -12.16 1.12 -11.91
N ALA A 285 -12.90 0.04 -12.16
CA ALA A 285 -12.38 -1.30 -11.92
C ALA A 285 -11.15 -1.60 -12.80
N ARG A 286 -11.13 -1.10 -14.04
CA ARG A 286 -9.97 -1.21 -14.93
C ARG A 286 -8.77 -0.39 -14.46
N LEU A 287 -8.99 0.82 -13.95
CA LEU A 287 -7.95 1.68 -13.38
C LEU A 287 -7.35 1.12 -12.08
N LEU A 288 -8.10 0.30 -11.34
CA LEU A 288 -7.64 -0.35 -10.10
C LEU A 288 -6.87 -1.67 -10.33
N ASP A 289 -6.92 -2.23 -11.54
CA ASP A 289 -6.25 -3.47 -11.88
C ASP A 289 -4.74 -3.23 -12.04
N GLN A 290 -3.95 -3.67 -11.06
CA GLN A 290 -2.50 -3.41 -11.03
C GLN A 290 -1.73 -4.10 -12.17
N GLY A 291 -2.29 -5.16 -12.78
CA GLY A 291 -1.70 -5.80 -13.96
C GLY A 291 -2.03 -5.07 -15.27
N ARG A 292 -2.87 -4.04 -15.20
CA ARG A 292 -3.29 -3.23 -16.35
C ARG A 292 -2.86 -1.78 -16.21
N LEU A 293 -2.95 -1.21 -15.02
CA LEU A 293 -2.41 0.10 -14.69
C LEU A 293 -1.92 0.08 -13.25
N ALA A 294 -0.61 0.14 -13.06
CA ALA A 294 -0.02 0.04 -11.74
C ALA A 294 -0.06 1.39 -11.01
N GLY A 295 -0.51 1.39 -9.76
CA GLY A 295 -0.35 2.55 -8.86
C GLY A 295 -1.63 3.16 -8.33
N LEU A 296 -2.70 3.24 -9.13
CA LEU A 296 -3.95 3.86 -8.66
C LEU A 296 -4.62 2.98 -7.62
N GLY A 297 -5.03 3.58 -6.50
CA GLY A 297 -5.94 2.97 -5.54
C GLY A 297 -7.29 3.62 -5.54
N ASN A 298 -8.06 3.34 -4.49
CA ASN A 298 -9.47 3.69 -4.45
C ASN A 298 -9.69 5.20 -4.38
N LEU A 299 -8.79 5.93 -3.71
CA LEU A 299 -8.88 7.37 -3.57
C LEU A 299 -8.54 8.04 -4.89
N LEU A 300 -7.38 7.72 -5.47
CA LEU A 300 -6.94 8.33 -6.72
C LEU A 300 -7.83 7.96 -7.90
N ALA A 301 -8.36 6.73 -7.96
CA ALA A 301 -9.27 6.34 -9.04
C ALA A 301 -10.57 7.17 -9.02
N ASP A 302 -11.14 7.44 -7.84
CA ASP A 302 -12.34 8.27 -7.70
C ASP A 302 -12.03 9.74 -8.05
N GLU A 303 -10.93 10.27 -7.52
CA GLU A 303 -10.49 11.65 -7.78
C GLU A 303 -10.23 11.87 -9.28
N VAL A 304 -9.50 10.96 -9.94
CA VAL A 304 -9.18 11.05 -11.36
C VAL A 304 -10.44 10.98 -12.21
N CYS A 305 -11.35 10.02 -11.97
CA CYS A 305 -12.60 9.91 -12.73
C CYS A 305 -13.45 11.19 -12.58
N TRP A 306 -13.47 11.76 -11.38
CA TRP A 306 -14.18 13.01 -11.11
C TRP A 306 -13.54 14.20 -11.79
N ARG A 307 -12.22 14.36 -11.73
CA ARG A 307 -11.45 15.40 -12.42
C ARG A 307 -11.57 15.28 -13.94
N SER A 308 -11.68 14.07 -14.47
CA SER A 308 -11.89 13.83 -15.91
C SER A 308 -13.34 13.87 -16.36
N ARG A 309 -14.31 14.06 -15.44
CA ARG A 309 -15.76 14.07 -15.74
C ARG A 309 -16.26 12.76 -16.39
N LEU A 310 -15.63 11.64 -16.07
CA LEU A 310 -16.00 10.31 -16.60
C LEU A 310 -16.75 9.51 -15.53
N ASP A 311 -17.85 8.84 -15.89
CA ASP A 311 -18.54 7.93 -14.98
C ASP A 311 -17.63 6.72 -14.65
N PRO A 312 -17.30 6.49 -13.35
CA PRO A 312 -16.57 5.30 -12.92
C PRO A 312 -17.16 3.95 -13.38
N ALA A 313 -18.46 3.90 -13.64
CA ALA A 313 -19.19 2.70 -14.09
C ALA A 313 -19.18 2.51 -15.62
N ARG A 314 -18.83 3.54 -16.39
CA ARG A 314 -18.79 3.46 -17.86
C ARG A 314 -17.82 2.34 -18.30
N PRO A 315 -18.18 1.49 -19.28
CA PRO A 315 -17.26 0.49 -19.79
C PRO A 315 -15.98 1.13 -20.34
N ALA A 316 -14.82 0.71 -19.85
CA ALA A 316 -13.53 1.34 -20.11
C ALA A 316 -13.19 1.44 -21.61
N GLY A 317 -13.56 0.42 -22.40
CA GLY A 317 -13.29 0.37 -23.84
C GLY A 317 -14.16 1.29 -24.69
N THR A 318 -15.10 2.02 -24.09
CA THR A 318 -15.96 2.98 -24.81
C THR A 318 -15.38 4.39 -24.85
N LEU A 319 -14.25 4.64 -24.17
CA LEU A 319 -13.61 5.95 -24.18
C LEU A 319 -12.96 6.20 -25.55
N ASP A 320 -13.24 7.36 -26.14
CA ASP A 320 -12.61 7.76 -27.38
C ASP A 320 -11.15 8.23 -27.15
N ARG A 321 -10.41 8.46 -28.24
CA ARG A 321 -9.00 8.85 -28.15
C ARG A 321 -8.80 10.21 -27.44
N ARG A 322 -9.73 11.15 -27.56
CA ARG A 322 -9.67 12.45 -26.88
C ARG A 322 -9.89 12.29 -25.38
N GLU A 323 -10.87 11.46 -24.99
CA GLU A 323 -11.14 11.11 -23.60
C GLU A 323 -9.96 10.38 -22.96
N VAL A 324 -9.35 9.42 -23.67
CA VAL A 324 -8.15 8.73 -23.18
C VAL A 324 -6.98 9.71 -23.01
N ALA A 325 -6.77 10.62 -23.96
CA ALA A 325 -5.71 11.62 -23.86
C ALA A 325 -5.94 12.58 -22.68
N ALA A 326 -7.19 13.01 -22.46
CA ALA A 326 -7.58 13.81 -21.31
C ALA A 326 -7.35 13.04 -20.00
N LEU A 327 -7.80 11.79 -19.92
CA LEU A 327 -7.63 10.93 -18.74
C LEU A 327 -6.16 10.69 -18.40
N ALA A 328 -5.31 10.37 -19.39
CA ALA A 328 -3.87 10.17 -19.16
C ALA A 328 -3.22 11.43 -18.57
N ARG A 329 -3.55 12.61 -19.10
CA ARG A 329 -3.08 13.89 -18.55
C ARG A 329 -3.61 14.10 -17.13
N THR A 330 -4.91 13.91 -16.89
CA THR A 330 -5.53 14.08 -15.58
C THR A 330 -4.93 13.17 -14.52
N ILE A 331 -4.61 11.91 -14.86
CA ILE A 331 -3.90 10.99 -13.96
C ILE A 331 -2.57 11.61 -13.53
N ARG A 332 -1.70 11.94 -14.49
CA ARG A 332 -0.35 12.44 -14.19
C ARG A 332 -0.38 13.75 -13.41
N THR A 333 -1.24 14.69 -13.80
CA THR A 333 -1.34 15.98 -13.11
C THR A 333 -1.91 15.83 -11.70
N THR A 334 -2.90 14.97 -11.51
CA THR A 334 -3.49 14.71 -10.18
C THR A 334 -2.50 14.03 -9.25
N VAL A 335 -1.76 13.02 -9.74
CA VAL A 335 -0.70 12.37 -8.96
C VAL A 335 0.36 13.38 -8.52
N ALA A 336 0.88 14.18 -9.46
CA ALA A 336 1.92 15.16 -9.17
C ALA A 336 1.44 16.26 -8.21
N GLU A 337 0.19 16.70 -8.36
CA GLU A 337 -0.41 17.70 -7.48
C GLU A 337 -0.62 17.15 -6.07
N LEU A 338 -1.22 15.96 -5.93
CA LEU A 338 -1.50 15.39 -4.62
C LEU A 338 -0.24 14.92 -3.88
N ASP A 339 0.83 14.54 -4.61
CA ASP A 339 2.15 14.34 -4.00
C ASP A 339 2.66 15.62 -3.34
N ARG A 340 2.55 16.77 -4.03
CA ARG A 340 2.90 18.08 -3.46
C ARG A 340 2.03 18.45 -2.26
N ARG A 341 0.74 18.08 -2.29
CA ARG A 341 -0.18 18.37 -1.18
C ARG A 341 0.11 17.52 0.07
N GLY A 342 0.66 16.33 -0.07
CA GLY A 342 0.91 15.45 1.08
C GLY A 342 0.50 13.98 0.90
N GLY A 343 -0.33 13.65 -0.10
CA GLY A 343 -0.85 12.29 -0.26
C GLY A 343 -2.16 12.20 -1.04
N SER A 344 -2.54 10.98 -1.38
CA SER A 344 -3.77 10.64 -2.12
C SER A 344 -5.06 10.99 -1.38
N HIS A 345 -4.99 11.04 -0.04
CA HIS A 345 -6.09 11.41 0.85
C HIS A 345 -6.41 12.92 0.87
N LEU A 346 -5.66 13.75 0.13
CA LEU A 346 -5.85 15.21 0.05
C LEU A 346 -6.49 15.65 -1.28
N GLY A 347 -7.13 14.71 -1.99
CA GLY A 347 -7.95 14.98 -3.17
C GLY A 347 -9.18 15.84 -2.83
N ASP A 348 -9.64 16.63 -3.80
CA ASP A 348 -10.74 17.58 -3.57
C ASP A 348 -12.06 16.84 -3.32
N LEU A 349 -12.28 15.71 -4.01
CA LEU A 349 -13.47 14.87 -3.83
C LEU A 349 -13.48 14.14 -2.48
N GLN A 350 -12.33 14.05 -1.80
CA GLN A 350 -12.23 13.30 -0.55
C GLN A 350 -13.14 13.86 0.55
N ALA A 351 -13.34 15.18 0.60
CA ALA A 351 -14.25 15.81 1.57
C ALA A 351 -15.69 15.27 1.45
N ALA A 352 -16.13 14.90 0.25
CA ALA A 352 -17.46 14.33 0.03
C ALA A 352 -17.56 12.81 0.32
N ARG A 353 -16.45 12.16 0.67
CA ARG A 353 -16.42 10.70 0.89
C ARG A 353 -17.18 10.27 2.14
N ASP A 354 -17.31 11.15 3.13
CA ASP A 354 -18.07 10.88 4.36
C ASP A 354 -19.60 10.92 4.16
N GLY A 355 -20.04 11.35 2.97
CA GLY A 355 -21.45 11.47 2.59
C GLY A 355 -22.17 12.71 3.12
N ARG A 356 -21.45 13.65 3.75
CA ARG A 356 -22.02 14.87 4.35
C ARG A 356 -21.90 16.08 3.43
N THR A 357 -20.95 16.04 2.50
CA THR A 357 -20.65 17.18 1.61
C THR A 357 -21.13 16.92 0.18
N ALA A 358 -21.66 17.97 -0.45
CA ALA A 358 -22.00 17.98 -1.86
C ALA A 358 -20.76 17.94 -2.76
N CYS A 359 -20.95 17.80 -4.08
CA CYS A 359 -19.85 17.82 -5.03
C CYS A 359 -19.07 19.14 -4.92
N PRO A 360 -17.74 19.11 -4.70
CA PRO A 360 -16.96 20.32 -4.47
C PRO A 360 -16.82 21.22 -5.71
N ARG A 361 -17.18 20.72 -6.91
CA ARG A 361 -17.15 21.50 -8.16
C ARG A 361 -18.48 22.15 -8.51
N CYS A 362 -19.59 21.43 -8.34
CA CYS A 362 -20.91 21.90 -8.82
C CYS A 362 -21.99 21.99 -7.74
N GLY A 363 -21.71 21.59 -6.50
CA GLY A 363 -22.70 21.55 -5.41
C GLY A 363 -23.77 20.46 -5.57
N GLY A 364 -23.72 19.65 -6.62
CA GLY A 364 -24.66 18.55 -6.87
C GLY A 364 -24.46 17.34 -5.95
N ALA A 365 -25.35 16.36 -6.06
CA ALA A 365 -25.31 15.14 -5.26
C ALA A 365 -24.07 14.27 -5.57
N VAL A 366 -23.47 13.70 -4.52
CA VAL A 366 -22.41 12.69 -4.63
C VAL A 366 -23.02 11.31 -4.45
N LEU A 367 -22.96 10.51 -5.51
CA LEU A 367 -23.41 9.13 -5.53
C LEU A 367 -22.39 8.25 -4.82
N ARG A 368 -22.87 7.28 -4.04
CA ARG A 368 -22.07 6.21 -3.46
C ARG A 368 -22.48 4.87 -4.03
N ARG A 369 -21.62 4.28 -4.87
CA ARG A 369 -21.84 2.98 -5.55
C ARG A 369 -20.77 1.97 -5.16
N ARG A 370 -21.00 0.68 -5.43
CA ARG A 370 -19.98 -0.36 -5.33
C ARG A 370 -19.57 -0.81 -6.73
N ILE A 371 -18.34 -0.51 -7.14
CA ILE A 371 -17.78 -0.82 -8.46
C ILE A 371 -16.48 -1.59 -8.25
N GLY A 372 -16.34 -2.75 -8.90
CA GLY A 372 -15.19 -3.65 -8.68
C GLY A 372 -15.02 -4.07 -7.22
N GLY A 373 -16.13 -4.23 -6.48
CA GLY A 373 -16.12 -4.55 -5.04
C GLY A 373 -15.70 -3.40 -4.12
N ARG A 374 -15.40 -2.21 -4.64
CA ARG A 374 -14.92 -1.06 -3.86
C ARG A 374 -15.96 0.05 -3.76
N THR A 375 -16.02 0.71 -2.60
CA THR A 375 -16.83 1.93 -2.42
C THR A 375 -16.32 3.01 -3.35
N THR A 376 -17.23 3.51 -4.18
CA THR A 376 -16.98 4.49 -5.23
C THR A 376 -17.85 5.70 -4.99
N ILE A 377 -17.22 6.86 -4.95
CA ILE A 377 -17.92 8.15 -4.91
C ILE A 377 -17.78 8.86 -6.26
N SER A 378 -18.85 9.50 -6.71
CA SER A 378 -18.89 10.22 -7.99
C SER A 378 -19.98 11.29 -7.98
N CYS A 379 -19.78 12.41 -8.67
CA CYS A 379 -20.81 13.42 -8.89
C CYS A 379 -21.90 12.89 -9.84
N ALA A 380 -23.18 13.04 -9.45
CA ALA A 380 -24.32 12.63 -10.27
C ALA A 380 -24.52 13.47 -11.54
N THR A 381 -24.06 14.72 -11.54
CA THR A 381 -24.36 15.71 -12.59
C THR A 381 -23.26 15.78 -13.65
N GLU A 382 -22.00 15.70 -13.23
CA GLU A 382 -20.85 16.03 -14.08
C GLU A 382 -20.10 14.83 -14.63
N GLN A 383 -20.42 13.60 -14.23
CA GLN A 383 -19.74 12.39 -14.68
C GLN A 383 -20.71 11.55 -15.51
N ARG A 384 -20.37 11.32 -16.78
CA ARG A 384 -21.18 10.58 -17.76
C ARG A 384 -20.43 9.40 -18.36
#